data_AF-A0A2D8G5Y7-F1
#
_entry.id   AF-A0A2D8G5Y7-F1
#
_cell.length_a   1.000
_cell.length_b   1.000
_cell.length_c   1.000
_cell.angle_alpha   90.00
_cell.angle_beta   90.00
_cell.angle_gamma   90.00
#
_symmetry.space_group_name_H-M   'P 1'
#
loop_
_entity.id
_entity.type
_entity.pdbx_description
1 polymer ?
#
loop_
_entity_poly.entity_id
_entity_poly.type
_entity_poly.pdbx_seq_one_letter_code
_entity_poly.pdbx_strand_id
1 'polypeptide(L)' 'MNNRDKDFEGLLVASGVPVSDAERSELRRAYETLCNLADRVRNPERDWTAKPMPSFAPTPHQRKPKK' A
#
# COMPACT_ATOMS: atom_id res chain seq x y z
N MET A 1 8.40 -19.95 -12.48
CA MET A 1 7.95 -18.56 -12.21
C MET A 1 7.36 -18.51 -10.82
N ASN A 2 7.97 -17.74 -9.92
CA ASN A 2 7.43 -17.54 -8.58
C ASN A 2 6.07 -16.83 -8.69
N ASN A 3 5.12 -17.10 -7.79
CA ASN A 3 3.81 -16.43 -7.81
C ASN A 3 3.95 -14.90 -7.81
N ARG A 4 4.93 -14.38 -7.08
CA ARG A 4 5.27 -12.94 -7.03
C ARG A 4 5.67 -12.35 -8.38
N ASP A 5 6.28 -13.14 -9.26
CA ASP A 5 6.63 -12.65 -10.60
C ASP A 5 5.36 -12.51 -11.46
N LYS A 6 4.44 -13.47 -11.37
CA LYS A 6 3.14 -13.39 -12.06
C LYS A 6 2.31 -12.21 -11.56
N ASP A 7 2.31 -11.98 -10.26
CA ASP A 7 1.61 -10.86 -9.64
C ASP A 7 2.21 -9.52 -10.07
N PHE A 8 3.54 -9.39 -10.09
CA PHE A 8 4.22 -8.19 -10.57
C PHE A 8 3.89 -7.86 -12.02
N GLU A 9 3.94 -8.87 -12.91
CA GLU A 9 3.55 -8.70 -14.32
C GLU A 9 2.08 -8.32 -14.47
N GLY A 10 1.19 -8.98 -13.72
CA GLY A 10 -0.23 -8.65 -13.70
C GLY A 10 -0.50 -7.21 -13.25
N LEU A 11 0.23 -6.73 -12.24
CA LEU A 11 0.13 -5.36 -11.75
C LEU A 11 0.62 -4.33 -12.78
N LEU A 12 1.73 -4.61 -13.47
CA LEU A 12 2.23 -3.74 -14.53
C LEU A 12 1.20 -3.61 -15.66
N VAL A 13 0.65 -4.74 -16.13
CA VAL A 13 -0.38 -4.74 -17.18
C VAL A 13 -1.64 -4.01 -16.72
N ALA A 14 -2.12 -4.27 -15.51
CA ALA A 14 -3.32 -3.63 -14.97
C ALA A 14 -3.16 -2.13 -14.73
N SER A 15 -1.92 -1.66 -14.47
CA SER A 15 -1.64 -0.24 -14.27
C SER A 15 -1.86 0.59 -15.55
N GLY A 16 -1.71 -0.03 -16.73
CA GLY A 16 -1.78 0.65 -18.02
C GLY A 16 -0.70 1.72 -18.22
N VAL A 17 0.27 1.83 -17.30
CA VAL A 17 1.36 2.81 -17.38
C VAL A 17 2.46 2.25 -18.27
N PRO A 18 2.93 2.98 -19.29
CA PRO A 18 4.09 2.56 -20.05
C PRO A 18 5.34 2.66 -19.17
N VAL A 19 6.08 1.57 -19.07
CA VAL A 19 7.28 1.46 -18.24
C VAL A 19 8.44 1.01 -19.12
N SER A 20 9.57 1.71 -19.05
CA SER A 20 10.80 1.31 -19.74
C SER A 20 11.46 0.11 -19.05
N ASP A 21 12.35 -0.58 -19.75
CA ASP A 21 13.06 -1.74 -19.18
C ASP A 21 13.91 -1.37 -17.95
N ALA A 22 14.46 -0.15 -17.92
CA ALA A 22 15.22 0.35 -16.78
C ALA A 22 14.32 0.56 -15.55
N GLU A 23 13.18 1.22 -15.72
CA GLU A 23 12.20 1.45 -14.65
C GLU A 23 11.60 0.13 -14.15
N ARG A 24 11.42 -0.85 -15.04
CA ARG A 24 10.88 -2.16 -14.70
C ARG A 24 11.75 -2.89 -13.66
N SER A 25 13.07 -2.83 -13.81
CA SER A 25 14.01 -3.43 -12.84
C SER A 25 13.92 -2.76 -11.47
N GLU A 26 13.82 -1.42 -11.45
CA GLU A 26 13.69 -0.67 -10.21
C GLU A 26 12.34 -0.94 -9.52
N LEU A 27 11.25 -0.95 -10.28
CA LEU A 27 9.92 -1.32 -9.80
C LEU A 27 9.88 -2.75 -9.27
N ARG A 28 10.59 -3.69 -9.91
CA ARG A 28 10.68 -5.07 -9.44
C ARG A 28 11.34 -5.17 -8.07
N ARG A 29 12.38 -4.37 -7.83
CA ARG A 29 13.10 -4.29 -6.54
C ARG A 29 12.25 -3.60 -5.46
N ALA A 30 11.55 -2.52 -5.82
CA ALA A 30 10.61 -1.84 -4.93
C ALA A 30 9.45 -2.77 -4.52
N TYR A 31 8.88 -3.50 -5.48
CA TYR A 31 7.84 -4.50 -5.25
C TYR A 31 8.30 -5.58 -4.26
N GLU A 32 9.50 -6.13 -4.44
CA GLU A 32 10.08 -7.10 -3.52
C GLU A 32 10.24 -6.56 -2.10
N THR A 33 10.72 -5.32 -1.98
CA THR A 33 10.91 -4.65 -0.69
C THR A 33 9.57 -4.48 0.02
N LEU A 34 8.53 -4.07 -0.71
CA LEU A 34 7.17 -3.91 -0.19
C LEU A 34 6.55 -5.25 0.21
N CYS A 35 6.72 -6.31 -0.59
CA CYS A 35 6.24 -7.64 -0.23
C CYS A 35 6.90 -8.14 1.07
N ASN A 36 8.22 -7.98 1.20
CA ASN A 36 8.94 -8.38 2.41
C ASN A 36 8.50 -7.56 3.63
N LEU A 37 8.23 -6.26 3.45
CA LEU A 37 7.67 -5.44 4.52
C LEU A 37 6.25 -5.91 4.89
N ALA A 38 5.41 -6.20 3.89
CA ALA A 38 4.05 -6.69 4.08
C ALA A 38 4.05 -8.00 4.89
N ASP A 39 4.92 -8.96 4.54
CA ASP A 39 5.06 -10.21 5.29
C ASP A 39 5.41 -9.98 6.76
N ARG A 40 6.26 -8.99 7.05
CA ARG A 40 6.68 -8.65 8.41
C ARG A 40 5.60 -7.94 9.23
N VAL A 41 4.78 -7.10 8.60
CA VAL A 41 3.75 -6.30 9.30
C VAL A 41 2.39 -6.98 9.31
N ARG A 42 2.21 -8.07 8.57
CA ARG A 42 0.97 -8.83 8.51
C ARG A 42 0.76 -9.56 9.84
N ASN A 43 -0.09 -8.98 10.68
CA ASN A 43 -0.56 -9.61 11.90
C ASN A 43 -1.92 -10.28 11.61
N PRO A 44 -2.01 -11.62 11.62
CA PRO A 44 -3.27 -12.33 11.38
C PRO A 44 -4.31 -12.10 12.48
N GLU A 45 -3.89 -11.71 13.68
CA GLU A 45 -4.77 -11.37 14.81
C GLU A 45 -5.20 -9.89 14.80
N ARG A 46 -4.85 -9.15 13.74
CA ARG A 46 -5.24 -7.75 13.64
C ARG A 46 -6.76 -7.62 13.57
N ASP A 47 -7.30 -6.94 14.58
CA ASP A 47 -8.71 -6.61 14.65
C ASP A 47 -9.15 -5.85 13.41
N TRP A 48 -10.14 -6.40 12.69
CA TRP A 48 -10.72 -5.80 11.48
C TRP A 48 -11.49 -4.51 11.80
N THR A 49 -11.86 -4.29 13.06
CA THR A 49 -12.47 -3.03 13.53
C THR A 49 -11.44 -1.93 13.81
N ALA A 50 -10.14 -2.25 13.79
CA ALA A 50 -9.08 -1.28 13.97
C ALA A 50 -9.12 -0.24 12.84
N LYS A 51 -9.46 1.00 13.18
CA LYS A 51 -9.58 2.08 12.20
C LYS A 51 -8.22 2.33 11.51
N PRO A 52 -8.18 2.42 10.17
CA PRO A 52 -6.98 2.88 9.48
C PRO A 52 -6.70 4.32 9.89
N MET A 53 -5.43 4.61 10.21
CA MET A 53 -4.96 5.95 10.52
C MET A 53 -4.27 6.58 9.29
N PRO A 54 -4.51 7.87 8.99
CA PRO A 54 -5.40 8.78 9.71
C PRO A 54 -6.88 8.46 9.44
N SER A 55 -7.67 8.38 10.51
CA SER A 55 -9.13 8.24 10.37
C SER A 55 -9.71 9.59 9.99
N PHE A 56 -10.41 9.64 8.86
CA PHE A 56 -11.11 10.85 8.44
C PHE A 56 -12.24 11.16 9.42
N ALA A 57 -12.15 12.31 10.08
CA ALA A 57 -13.25 12.87 10.87
C ALA A 57 -13.90 13.98 10.03
N PRO A 58 -15.13 13.81 9.51
CA PRO A 58 -15.80 14.79 8.67
C PRO A 58 -16.10 16.13 9.35
N THR A 59 -15.90 16.24 10.67
CA THR A 59 -16.31 17.41 11.46
C THR A 59 -15.10 18.22 11.93
N PRO A 60 -14.92 19.46 11.46
CA PRO A 60 -13.98 20.39 12.07
C PRO A 60 -14.38 20.61 13.53
N HIS A 61 -13.42 20.51 14.45
CA HIS A 61 -13.64 20.79 15.86
C HIS A 61 -14.02 22.27 16.01
N GLN A 62 -15.31 22.58 16.22
CA GLN A 62 -15.73 23.94 16.53
C GLN A 62 -15.06 24.34 17.86
N ARG A 63 -14.03 25.21 17.79
CA ARG A 63 -13.45 25.83 18.99
C ARG A 63 -14.56 26.62 19.67
N LYS A 64 -15.10 26.11 20.78
CA LYS A 64 -15.98 26.90 21.64
C LYS A 64 -15.17 28.13 22.13
N PRO A 65 -15.69 29.36 21.98
CA PRO A 65 -15.03 30.52 22.56
C PRO A 65 -15.02 30.34 24.09
N LYS A 66 -13.84 30.48 24.70
CA LYS A 66 -13.72 30.57 26.15
C LYS A 66 -14.43 31.85 26.59
N LYS A 67 -15.44 31.72 27.45
CA LYS A 67 -16.00 32.85 28.21
C LYS A 67 -15.02 33.25 29.31
#